data_AF-A0A9Y1BSG6-F1
#
_entry.id   AF-A0A9Y1BSG6-F1
#
_cell.length_a   1.000
_cell.length_b   1.000
_cell.length_c   1.000
_cell.angle_alpha   90.00
_cell.angle_beta   90.00
_cell.angle_gamma   90.00
#
_symmetry.space_group_name_H-M   'P 1'
#
loop_
_entity.id
_entity.type
_entity.pdbx_description
1 polymer ?
#
loop_
_entity_poly.entity_id
_entity_poly.type
_entity_poly.pdbx_seq_one_letter_code
_entity_poly.pdbx_strand_id
1 'polypeptide(L)'
;MKFIPSQEDHYNAAISNLNFYKLNKNNLNKYPDWGIVILFYELIHLIERVLAISPIKKEYQHSRNHKQRYRTMQNMRTKIPKEILTKYRIMSNLSRNARYDYGKITLEILQNFEKEEYNDLKYFFQNLFREFRKYKR
;
A
#
# COMPACT_ATOMS: atom_id res chain seq x y z
N MET A 1 -23.19 4.66 -14.22
CA MET A 1 -22.65 5.21 -12.97
C MET A 1 -21.33 4.50 -12.68
N LYS A 2 -20.23 5.20 -12.40
CA LYS A 2 -18.91 4.56 -12.17
C LYS A 2 -18.85 4.08 -10.72
N PHE A 3 -18.63 2.78 -10.49
CA PHE A 3 -18.47 2.22 -9.14
C PHE A 3 -17.26 2.86 -8.46
N ILE A 4 -17.45 3.35 -7.23
CA ILE A 4 -16.38 3.92 -6.39
C ILE A 4 -16.20 2.97 -5.20
N PRO A 5 -15.02 2.33 -5.05
CA PRO A 5 -14.79 1.39 -3.95
C PRO A 5 -14.92 2.08 -2.59
N SER A 6 -15.57 1.40 -1.65
CA SER A 6 -15.65 1.85 -0.26
C SER A 6 -14.37 1.54 0.52
N GLN A 7 -14.28 2.05 1.75
CA GLN A 7 -13.23 1.65 2.69
C GLN A 7 -13.19 0.13 2.95
N GLU A 8 -14.35 -0.53 2.87
CA GLU A 8 -14.48 -1.96 3.15
C GLU A 8 -14.04 -2.78 1.94
N ASP A 9 -14.36 -2.32 0.72
CA ASP A 9 -13.86 -2.93 -0.51
C ASP A 9 -12.33 -2.89 -0.56
N HIS A 10 -11.74 -1.75 -0.19
CA HIS A 10 -10.29 -1.63 -0.06
C HIS A 10 -9.73 -2.54 1.04
N TYR A 11 -10.39 -2.65 2.19
CA TYR A 11 -9.93 -3.57 3.23
C TYR A 11 -9.97 -5.04 2.77
N ASN A 12 -11.06 -5.46 2.14
CA ASN A 12 -11.21 -6.82 1.63
C ASN A 12 -10.15 -7.15 0.57
N ALA A 13 -9.85 -6.20 -0.33
CA ALA A 13 -8.78 -6.36 -1.31
C ALA A 13 -7.39 -6.45 -0.65
N ALA A 14 -7.13 -5.67 0.40
CA ALA A 14 -5.88 -5.78 1.17
C ALA A 14 -5.75 -7.16 1.83
N ILE A 15 -6.81 -7.64 2.49
CA ILE A 15 -6.83 -8.95 3.14
C ILE A 15 -6.68 -10.09 2.12
N SER A 16 -7.35 -10.00 0.98
CA SER A 16 -7.21 -10.99 -0.10
C SER A 16 -5.76 -11.12 -0.57
N ASN A 17 -5.07 -10.00 -0.85
CA ASN A 17 -3.66 -10.00 -1.22
C ASN A 17 -2.76 -10.57 -0.12
N LEU A 18 -3.00 -10.20 1.14
CA LEU A 18 -2.22 -10.73 2.27
C LEU A 18 -2.40 -12.25 2.43
N ASN A 19 -3.63 -12.73 2.28
CA ASN A 19 -3.92 -14.17 2.37
C ASN A 19 -3.27 -14.91 1.22
N PHE A 20 -3.35 -14.38 -0.01
CA PHE A 20 -2.67 -14.95 -1.16
C PHE A 20 -1.15 -15.03 -0.95
N TYR A 21 -0.55 -13.97 -0.41
CA TYR A 21 0.87 -13.95 -0.06
C TYR A 21 1.24 -15.05 0.95
N LYS A 22 0.48 -15.15 2.05
CA LYS A 22 0.74 -16.12 3.12
C LYS A 22 0.59 -17.56 2.65
N LEU A 23 -0.48 -17.87 1.93
CA LEU A 23 -0.75 -19.22 1.42
C LEU A 23 0.30 -19.68 0.41
N ASN A 24 0.91 -18.73 -0.31
CA ASN A 24 1.90 -19.02 -1.35
C ASN A 24 3.34 -18.71 -0.92
N LYS A 25 3.63 -18.48 0.38
CA LYS A 25 4.95 -17.99 0.81
C LYS A 25 6.12 -18.85 0.31
N ASN A 26 5.99 -20.18 0.34
CA ASN A 26 7.01 -21.09 -0.18
C ASN A 26 7.26 -20.95 -1.69
N ASN A 27 6.20 -20.70 -2.46
CA ASN A 27 6.32 -20.47 -3.90
C ASN A 27 6.88 -19.07 -4.18
N LEU A 28 6.45 -18.06 -3.43
CA LEU A 28 6.95 -16.70 -3.56
C LEU A 28 8.41 -16.55 -3.14
N ASN A 29 8.94 -17.46 -2.31
CA ASN A 29 10.38 -17.50 -2.05
C ASN A 29 11.19 -17.87 -3.31
N LYS A 30 10.60 -18.63 -4.25
CA LYS A 30 11.18 -18.95 -5.55
C LYS A 30 10.90 -17.87 -6.60
N TYR A 31 9.88 -17.05 -6.38
CA TYR A 31 9.46 -15.97 -7.27
C TYR A 31 9.30 -14.65 -6.50
N PRO A 32 10.40 -14.08 -5.98
CA PRO A 32 10.34 -12.99 -5.02
C PRO A 32 9.79 -11.68 -5.62
N ASP A 33 9.90 -11.50 -6.93
CA ASP A 33 9.24 -10.42 -7.68
C ASP A 33 7.73 -10.36 -7.37
N TRP A 34 7.05 -11.51 -7.49
CA TRP A 34 5.62 -11.61 -7.22
C TRP A 34 5.31 -11.34 -5.75
N GLY A 35 6.20 -11.74 -4.85
CA GLY A 35 6.08 -11.41 -3.43
C GLY A 35 6.02 -9.90 -3.19
N ILE A 36 6.95 -9.14 -3.78
CA ILE A 36 6.96 -7.67 -3.69
C ILE A 36 5.69 -7.07 -4.30
N VAL A 37 5.26 -7.58 -5.45
CA VAL A 37 4.06 -7.09 -6.12
C VAL A 37 2.84 -7.25 -5.20
N ILE A 38 2.59 -8.44 -4.67
CA ILE A 38 1.41 -8.73 -3.85
C ILE A 38 1.39 -7.85 -2.59
N LEU A 39 2.51 -7.76 -1.88
CA LEU A 39 2.61 -6.94 -0.66
C LEU A 39 2.46 -5.44 -0.94
N PHE A 40 2.98 -4.96 -2.08
CA PHE A 40 2.77 -3.57 -2.48
C PHE A 40 1.30 -3.28 -2.81
N TYR A 41 0.59 -4.21 -3.47
CA TYR A 41 -0.84 -4.05 -3.75
C TYR A 41 -1.69 -4.10 -2.48
N GLU A 42 -1.33 -4.93 -1.49
CA GLU A 42 -1.94 -4.88 -0.15
C GLU A 42 -1.83 -3.47 0.45
N LEU A 43 -0.63 -2.88 0.43
CA LEU A 43 -0.42 -1.54 0.96
C LEU A 43 -1.17 -0.45 0.20
N ILE A 44 -1.24 -0.54 -1.13
CA ILE A 44 -2.06 0.39 -1.92
C ILE A 44 -3.49 0.39 -1.40
N HIS A 45 -4.06 -0.78 -1.17
CA HIS A 45 -5.42 -0.89 -0.67
C HIS A 45 -5.57 -0.34 0.76
N LEU A 46 -4.58 -0.53 1.64
CA LEU A 46 -4.59 0.12 2.95
C LEU A 46 -4.52 1.66 2.86
N ILE A 47 -3.74 2.19 1.92
CA ILE A 47 -3.65 3.64 1.68
C ILE A 47 -4.99 4.16 1.14
N GLU A 48 -5.56 3.54 0.11
CA GLU A 48 -6.84 3.96 -0.46
C GLU A 48 -7.97 3.86 0.57
N ARG A 49 -7.92 2.87 1.46
CA ARG A 49 -8.83 2.77 2.61
C ARG A 49 -8.77 4.01 3.51
N VAL A 50 -7.56 4.50 3.81
CA VAL A 50 -7.37 5.73 4.58
C VAL A 50 -7.91 6.94 3.81
N LEU A 51 -7.57 7.05 2.53
CA LEU A 51 -8.01 8.17 1.69
C LEU A 51 -9.53 8.25 1.57
N ALA A 52 -10.21 7.10 1.42
CA ALA A 52 -11.65 6.98 1.30
C ALA A 52 -12.43 7.56 2.50
N ILE A 53 -11.79 7.62 3.68
CA ILE A 53 -12.41 8.22 4.88
C ILE A 53 -11.74 9.48 5.38
N SER A 54 -10.63 9.88 4.78
CA SER A 54 -9.94 11.09 5.18
C SER A 54 -10.79 12.35 4.92
N PRO A 55 -10.62 13.40 5.75
CA PRO A 55 -11.38 14.65 5.62
C PRO A 55 -10.94 15.53 4.43
N ILE A 56 -10.27 14.96 3.42
CA ILE A 56 -9.85 15.65 2.21
C ILE A 56 -11.04 15.85 1.25
N LYS A 57 -10.89 16.71 0.23
CA LYS A 57 -11.92 16.90 -0.80
C LYS A 57 -12.23 15.57 -1.48
N LYS A 58 -13.51 15.30 -1.75
CA LYS A 58 -14.01 14.05 -2.35
C LYS A 58 -13.24 13.60 -3.61
N GLU A 59 -12.82 14.54 -4.44
CA GLU A 59 -12.04 14.28 -5.67
C GLU A 59 -10.66 13.64 -5.42
N TYR A 60 -10.13 13.71 -4.19
CA TYR A 60 -8.86 13.10 -3.80
C TYR A 60 -9.02 11.83 -2.96
N GLN A 61 -10.25 11.43 -2.61
CA GLN A 61 -10.52 10.26 -1.76
C GLN A 61 -10.19 8.93 -2.46
N HIS A 62 -10.06 8.94 -3.80
CA HIS A 62 -9.62 7.79 -4.58
C HIS A 62 -8.60 8.20 -5.63
N SER A 63 -7.47 7.52 -5.65
CA SER A 63 -6.40 7.82 -6.61
C SER A 63 -6.56 7.01 -7.89
N ARG A 64 -6.45 7.66 -9.04
CA ARG A 64 -6.48 7.01 -10.36
C ARG A 64 -5.17 6.32 -10.72
N ASN A 65 -4.06 6.75 -10.10
CA ASN A 65 -2.72 6.23 -10.36
C ASN A 65 -1.77 6.53 -9.19
N HIS A 66 -0.57 5.93 -9.22
CA HIS A 66 0.45 6.10 -8.18
C HIS A 66 0.88 7.56 -7.97
N LYS A 67 0.94 8.36 -9.05
CA LYS A 67 1.35 9.78 -8.99
C LYS A 67 0.32 10.61 -8.25
N GLN A 68 -0.97 10.39 -8.52
CA GLN A 68 -2.06 11.06 -7.81
C GLN A 68 -2.05 10.64 -6.34
N ARG A 69 -1.91 9.34 -6.03
CA ARG A 69 -1.85 8.84 -4.64
C ARG A 69 -0.74 9.50 -3.85
N TYR A 70 0.46 9.55 -4.42
CA TYR A 70 1.60 10.20 -3.78
C TYR A 70 1.33 11.68 -3.50
N ARG A 71 0.77 12.40 -4.47
CA ARG A 71 0.42 13.82 -4.30
C ARG A 71 -0.65 14.01 -3.23
N THR A 72 -1.69 13.17 -3.20
CA THR A 72 -2.70 13.21 -2.16
C THR A 72 -2.08 13.01 -0.77
N MET A 73 -1.25 11.97 -0.61
CA MET A 73 -0.54 11.73 0.65
C MET A 73 0.39 12.89 1.02
N GLN A 74 1.07 13.49 0.04
CA GLN A 74 1.92 14.66 0.23
C GLN A 74 1.13 15.90 0.69
N ASN A 75 -0.11 16.06 0.24
CA ASN A 75 -0.99 17.13 0.70
C ASN A 75 -1.50 16.89 2.13
N MET A 76 -1.33 15.68 2.66
CA MET A 76 -1.67 15.30 4.03
C MET A 76 -0.46 15.30 4.96
N ARG A 77 0.56 16.13 4.69
CA ARG A 77 1.84 16.18 5.43
C ARG A 77 1.72 16.35 6.95
N THR A 78 0.65 16.95 7.45
CA THR A 78 0.37 17.07 8.89
C THR A 78 0.02 15.72 9.54
N LYS A 79 -0.37 14.74 8.74
CA LYS A 79 -0.75 13.38 9.18
C LYS A 79 0.19 12.31 8.62
N ILE A 80 0.77 12.53 7.44
CA ILE A 80 1.68 11.60 6.76
C ILE A 80 3.07 12.22 6.67
N PRO A 81 4.01 11.79 7.53
CA PRO A 81 5.32 12.41 7.62
C PRO A 81 6.20 12.03 6.40
N LYS A 82 7.30 12.77 6.20
CA LYS A 82 8.15 12.67 5.00
C LYS A 82 8.82 11.29 4.90
N GLU A 83 9.12 10.67 6.03
CA GLU A 83 9.71 9.34 6.15
C GLU A 83 8.78 8.30 5.53
N ILE A 84 7.48 8.34 5.89
CA ILE A 84 6.45 7.47 5.32
C ILE A 84 6.30 7.66 3.80
N LEU A 85 6.33 8.91 3.33
CA LEU A 85 6.30 9.20 1.88
C LEU A 85 7.54 8.63 1.16
N THR A 86 8.70 8.66 1.81
CA THR A 86 9.95 8.12 1.28
C THR A 86 9.86 6.61 1.14
N LYS A 87 9.43 5.91 2.21
CA LYS A 87 9.21 4.46 2.21
C LYS A 87 8.24 4.03 1.12
N TYR A 88 7.11 4.71 0.98
CA TYR A 88 6.15 4.41 -0.09
C TYR A 88 6.79 4.53 -1.48
N ARG A 89 7.65 5.53 -1.69
CA ARG A 89 8.33 5.73 -2.98
C ARG A 89 9.33 4.61 -3.27
N ILE A 90 10.09 4.16 -2.26
CA ILE A 90 10.98 3.00 -2.34
C ILE A 90 10.18 1.77 -2.76
N MET A 91 9.08 1.47 -2.08
CA MET A 91 8.25 0.32 -2.40
C MET A 91 7.60 0.40 -3.78
N SER A 92 7.14 1.59 -4.19
CA SER A 92 6.59 1.79 -5.53
C SER A 92 7.63 1.56 -6.62
N ASN A 93 8.89 1.91 -6.38
CA ASN A 93 9.99 1.64 -7.30
C ASN A 93 10.33 0.15 -7.32
N LEU A 94 10.46 -0.50 -6.16
CA LEU A 94 10.71 -1.94 -6.08
C LEU A 94 9.61 -2.75 -6.77
N SER A 95 8.35 -2.39 -6.56
CA SER A 95 7.22 -3.05 -7.21
C SER A 95 7.17 -2.81 -8.72
N ARG A 96 7.62 -1.64 -9.18
CA ARG A 96 7.81 -1.39 -10.61
C ARG A 96 8.91 -2.29 -11.18
N ASN A 97 10.06 -2.36 -10.51
CA ASN A 97 11.18 -3.20 -10.94
C ASN A 97 10.77 -4.68 -10.97
N ALA A 98 10.09 -5.17 -9.94
CA ALA A 98 9.57 -6.53 -9.90
C ALA A 98 8.66 -6.90 -11.10
N ARG A 99 7.93 -5.93 -11.67
CA ARG A 99 7.04 -6.18 -12.81
C ARG A 99 7.70 -6.03 -14.17
N TYR A 100 8.68 -5.15 -14.29
CA TYR A 100 9.17 -4.71 -15.60
C TYR A 100 10.67 -4.97 -15.81
N ASP A 101 11.42 -5.17 -14.73
CA ASP A 101 12.85 -5.42 -14.73
C ASP A 101 13.12 -6.84 -14.20
N TYR A 102 12.95 -7.82 -15.07
CA TYR A 102 13.10 -9.25 -14.75
C TYR A 102 14.44 -9.57 -14.06
N GLY A 103 14.39 -10.42 -13.03
CA GLY A 103 15.57 -11.01 -12.39
C GLY A 103 16.33 -10.09 -11.43
N LYS A 104 15.83 -8.88 -11.15
CA LYS A 104 16.47 -7.94 -10.21
C LYS A 104 16.07 -8.14 -8.75
N ILE A 105 14.96 -8.82 -8.48
CA ILE A 105 14.51 -9.08 -7.12
C ILE A 105 14.98 -10.46 -6.69
N THR A 106 15.70 -10.50 -5.57
CA THR A 106 16.11 -11.73 -4.91
C THR A 106 15.23 -12.01 -3.69
N LEU A 107 15.32 -13.22 -3.14
CA LEU A 107 14.65 -13.56 -1.88
C LEU A 107 15.07 -12.64 -0.73
N GLU A 108 16.35 -12.29 -0.67
CA GLU A 108 16.88 -11.35 0.32
C GLU A 108 16.22 -9.98 0.19
N ILE A 109 16.07 -9.47 -1.03
CA ILE A 109 15.38 -8.19 -1.27
C ILE A 109 13.91 -8.27 -0.81
N LEU A 110 13.21 -9.38 -1.07
CA LEU A 110 11.85 -9.58 -0.57
C LEU A 110 11.80 -9.59 0.96
N GLN A 111 12.73 -10.28 1.63
CA GLN A 111 12.78 -10.35 3.09
C GLN A 111 13.09 -8.99 3.73
N ASN A 112 14.04 -8.24 3.18
CA ASN A 112 14.34 -6.88 3.63
C ASN A 112 13.16 -5.95 3.38
N PHE A 113 12.49 -6.07 2.23
CA PHE A 113 11.26 -5.32 1.93
C PHE A 113 10.15 -5.61 2.93
N GLU A 114 9.92 -6.88 3.31
CA GLU A 114 8.97 -7.25 4.35
C GLU A 114 9.31 -6.57 5.69
N LYS A 115 10.57 -6.66 6.10
CA LYS A 115 11.04 -6.24 7.42
C LYS A 115 11.13 -4.73 7.58
N GLU A 116 11.72 -4.03 6.62
CA GLU A 116 12.13 -2.63 6.76
C GLU A 116 11.10 -1.65 6.22
N GLU A 117 10.35 -2.02 5.19
CA GLU A 117 9.49 -1.08 4.47
C GLU A 117 8.01 -1.42 4.67
N TYR A 118 7.64 -2.67 4.39
CA TYR A 118 6.24 -3.10 4.37
C TYR A 118 5.58 -3.04 5.73
N ASN A 119 6.19 -3.64 6.77
CA ASN A 119 5.57 -3.71 8.10
C ASN A 119 5.35 -2.34 8.71
N ASP A 120 6.31 -1.43 8.56
CA ASP A 120 6.22 -0.06 9.08
C ASP A 120 5.08 0.71 8.42
N LEU A 121 4.99 0.66 7.08
CA LEU A 121 3.94 1.34 6.34
C LEU A 121 2.56 0.75 6.64
N LYS A 122 2.47 -0.57 6.71
CA LYS A 122 1.24 -1.26 7.06
C LYS A 122 0.75 -0.83 8.44
N TYR A 123 1.63 -0.87 9.44
CA TYR A 123 1.30 -0.45 10.80
C TYR A 123 0.85 1.02 10.83
N PHE A 124 1.58 1.89 10.15
CA PHE A 124 1.26 3.30 10.04
C PHE A 124 -0.14 3.54 9.46
N PHE A 125 -0.45 2.99 8.28
CA PHE A 125 -1.74 3.22 7.62
C PHE A 125 -2.92 2.56 8.34
N GLN A 126 -2.70 1.42 9.01
CA GLN A 126 -3.71 0.83 9.87
C GLN A 126 -4.06 1.72 11.06
N ASN A 127 -3.06 2.36 11.69
CA ASN A 127 -3.30 3.28 12.80
C ASN A 127 -3.89 4.61 12.34
N LEU A 128 -3.43 5.16 11.23
CA LEU A 128 -3.99 6.38 10.65
C LEU A 128 -5.47 6.18 10.28
N PHE A 129 -5.83 5.01 9.75
CA PHE A 129 -7.24 4.66 9.51
C PHE A 129 -8.06 4.68 10.80
N ARG A 130 -7.55 4.08 11.89
CA ARG A 130 -8.22 4.08 13.20
C ARG A 130 -8.41 5.49 13.73
N GLU A 131 -7.40 6.36 13.56
CA GLU A 131 -7.47 7.78 13.92
C GLU A 131 -8.60 8.49 13.16
N PHE A 132 -8.64 8.41 11.83
CA PHE A 132 -9.70 9.04 11.04
C PHE A 132 -11.09 8.50 11.31
N ARG A 133 -11.21 7.20 11.61
CA ARG A 133 -12.50 6.59 11.96
C ARG A 133 -13.10 7.19 13.24
N LYS A 134 -12.28 7.66 14.19
CA LYS A 134 -12.77 8.31 15.41
C LYS A 134 -13.49 9.64 15.13
N TYR A 135 -13.11 10.36 14.08
CA TYR A 135 -13.68 11.66 13.72
C TYR A 135 -14.96 11.57 12.85
N LYS A 136 -15.37 10.36 12.46
CA LYS A 136 -16.61 10.10 11.70
C LYS A 136 -17.78 9.62 12.56
N ARG A 137 -17.61 9.57 13.89
CA ARG A 137 -18.67 9.25 14.86
C ARG A 137 -19.30 10.51 15.40
#